data_AF-A0A1I5QXU4-F1
#
_entry.id   AF-A0A1I5QXU4-F1
#
_cell.length_a   1.000
_cell.length_b   1.000
_cell.length_c   1.000
_cell.angle_alpha   90.00
_cell.angle_beta   90.00
_cell.angle_gamma   90.00
#
_symmetry.space_group_name_H-M   'P 1'
#
loop_
_entity.id
_entity.type
_entity.pdbx_description
1 polymer ?
#
loop_
_entity_poly.entity_id
_entity_poly.type
_entity_poly.pdbx_seq_one_letter_code
_entity_poly.pdbx_strand_id
1 'polypeptide(L)'
;MTLTRDSIGKFVALGGTFMTHQEEKERTYRWPDLWVVPDEAIINENEPIRIPERVEKIKPGAEISAVIGDKIYEADDAEAWEAIKGFTISNDVTASGDWPGWSDPDHGMVTGVGYKLLPTFSPILSDYVEKKDSLEYDDLSVEVRVDDKVAVSGSTSEMAFSIAEMVSFASNVCKLHEGDVVALGDPGNPTHNLDDADSVSCSIEGVGELTNPIERV
;
A
#
# COMPACT_ATOMS: atom_id res chain seq x y z
N MET A 1 11.87 -7.99 14.24
CA MET A 1 11.64 -6.55 14.51
C MET A 1 10.15 -6.36 14.39
N THR A 2 9.52 -5.65 15.31
CA THR A 2 8.09 -5.32 15.19
C THR A 2 7.99 -3.98 14.47
N LEU A 3 7.22 -3.92 13.38
CA LEU A 3 6.98 -2.69 12.63
C LEU A 3 5.97 -1.83 13.38
N THR A 4 6.35 -0.61 13.66
CA THR A 4 5.54 0.41 14.30
C THR A 4 5.85 1.73 13.61
N ARG A 5 4.98 2.72 13.77
CA ARG A 5 5.23 4.09 13.30
C ARG A 5 6.65 4.59 13.64
N ASP A 6 7.10 4.39 14.88
CA ASP A 6 8.39 4.90 15.36
C ASP A 6 9.59 4.06 14.91
N SER A 7 9.37 2.82 14.48
CA SER A 7 10.45 1.91 14.06
C SER A 7 10.66 1.88 12.55
N ILE A 8 9.65 2.26 11.77
CA ILE A 8 9.75 2.35 10.31
C ILE A 8 10.61 3.57 9.97
N GLY A 9 11.61 3.38 9.11
CA GLY A 9 12.48 4.48 8.67
C GLY A 9 11.72 5.42 7.72
N LYS A 10 11.71 5.06 6.44
CA LYS A 10 10.82 5.66 5.44
C LYS A 10 9.79 4.62 4.98
N PHE A 11 8.58 5.10 4.72
CA PHE A 11 7.56 4.31 4.05
C PHE A 11 7.31 4.92 2.66
N VAL A 12 7.69 4.18 1.61
CA VAL A 12 7.45 4.50 0.20
C VAL A 12 6.30 3.64 -0.32
N ALA A 13 5.39 4.22 -1.09
CA ALA A 13 4.30 3.49 -1.72
C ALA A 13 4.31 3.69 -3.24
N LEU A 14 3.90 2.65 -3.97
CA LEU A 14 3.92 2.59 -5.42
C LEU A 14 2.52 2.41 -5.99
N GLY A 15 2.22 3.14 -7.07
CA GLY A 15 0.92 3.09 -7.73
C GLY A 15 1.03 2.65 -9.19
N GLY A 16 -0.05 2.08 -9.73
CA GLY A 16 -0.10 1.62 -11.12
C GLY A 16 0.68 0.32 -11.36
N THR A 17 0.91 -0.47 -10.31
CA THR A 17 1.74 -1.67 -10.32
C THR A 17 0.97 -2.96 -10.61
N PHE A 18 -0.37 -2.93 -10.66
CA PHE A 18 -1.23 -4.07 -11.02
C PHE A 18 -1.93 -3.84 -12.37
N MET A 19 -1.93 -4.85 -13.24
CA MET A 19 -2.54 -4.79 -14.58
C MET A 19 -4.04 -4.53 -14.53
N THR A 20 -4.76 -5.17 -13.61
CA THR A 20 -6.18 -4.94 -13.33
C THR A 20 -6.48 -3.46 -13.09
N HIS A 21 -5.67 -2.81 -12.25
CA HIS A 21 -5.80 -1.39 -11.93
C HIS A 21 -5.44 -0.48 -13.13
N GLN A 22 -4.51 -0.90 -13.98
CA GLN A 22 -4.18 -0.21 -15.23
C GLN A 22 -5.33 -0.28 -16.24
N GLU A 23 -5.97 -1.45 -16.36
CA GLU A 23 -7.13 -1.68 -17.24
C GLU A 23 -8.35 -0.86 -16.77
N GLU A 24 -8.67 -0.89 -15.48
CA GLU A 24 -9.77 -0.13 -14.88
C GLU A 24 -9.64 1.39 -15.12
N LYS A 25 -8.41 1.90 -15.14
CA LYS A 25 -8.10 3.33 -15.36
C LYS A 25 -7.79 3.65 -16.82
N GLU A 26 -7.82 2.67 -17.71
CA GLU A 26 -7.42 2.78 -19.11
C GLU A 26 -6.04 3.47 -19.28
N ARG A 27 -5.09 3.14 -18.40
CA ARG A 27 -3.78 3.81 -18.31
C ARG A 27 -2.64 2.80 -18.19
N THR A 28 -1.70 2.84 -19.13
CA THR A 28 -0.47 2.04 -19.09
C THR A 28 0.65 2.79 -18.39
N TYR A 29 1.41 2.09 -17.54
CA TYR A 29 2.54 2.67 -16.82
C TYR A 29 3.86 2.19 -17.40
N ARG A 30 4.73 3.14 -17.75
CA ARG A 30 6.13 2.83 -18.09
C ARG A 30 6.96 2.58 -16.82
N TRP A 31 6.60 3.27 -15.74
CA TRP A 31 7.16 3.16 -14.39
C TRP A 31 6.04 3.36 -13.38
N PRO A 32 6.15 2.81 -12.16
CA PRO A 32 5.18 3.08 -11.09
C PRO A 32 5.11 4.57 -10.75
N ASP A 33 3.93 5.02 -10.30
CA ASP A 33 3.84 6.27 -9.52
C ASP A 33 4.50 6.02 -8.15
N LEU A 34 5.09 7.05 -7.53
CA LEU A 34 5.79 6.93 -6.23
C LEU A 34 5.46 8.10 -5.32
N TRP A 35 5.17 7.80 -4.06
CA TRP A 35 5.07 8.80 -2.99
C TRP A 35 5.68 8.29 -1.67
N VAL A 36 5.93 9.24 -0.77
CA VAL A 36 6.34 8.95 0.61
C VAL A 36 5.12 9.11 1.51
N VAL A 37 4.88 8.09 2.33
CA VAL A 37 3.81 8.08 3.33
C VAL A 37 4.27 8.89 4.55
N PRO A 38 3.46 9.85 5.04
CA PRO A 38 3.80 10.64 6.21
C PRO A 38 3.61 9.82 7.49
N ASP A 39 4.43 10.08 8.51
CA ASP A 39 4.41 9.34 9.77
C ASP A 39 3.02 9.35 10.44
N GLU A 40 2.24 10.44 10.32
CA GLU A 40 0.89 10.49 10.90
C GLU A 40 -0.11 9.57 10.21
N ALA A 41 0.14 9.14 8.98
CA ALA A 41 -0.72 8.18 8.28
C ALA A 41 -0.55 6.76 8.83
N ILE A 42 0.60 6.44 9.43
CA ILE A 42 0.96 5.10 9.86
C ILE A 42 0.31 4.77 11.21
N ILE A 43 -0.45 3.69 11.23
CA ILE A 43 -1.01 3.06 12.45
C ILE A 43 -0.87 1.54 12.34
N ASN A 44 -0.91 0.83 13.47
CA ASN A 44 -0.86 -0.63 13.48
C ASN A 44 -2.26 -1.26 13.48
N GLU A 45 -2.34 -2.58 13.41
CA GLU A 45 -3.59 -3.33 13.53
C GLU A 45 -4.37 -2.96 14.82
N ASN A 46 -5.70 -2.98 14.73
CA ASN A 46 -6.67 -2.61 15.78
C ASN A 46 -6.71 -1.12 16.16
N GLU A 47 -5.81 -0.28 15.65
CA GLU A 47 -5.94 1.17 15.76
C GLU A 47 -6.96 1.70 14.74
N PRO A 48 -7.77 2.72 15.06
CA PRO A 48 -8.83 3.18 14.19
C PRO A 48 -8.32 3.99 12.99
N ILE A 49 -8.83 3.66 11.81
CA ILE A 49 -8.77 4.56 10.64
C ILE A 49 -9.79 5.68 10.88
N ARG A 50 -9.30 6.90 11.06
CA ARG A 50 -10.08 8.09 11.39
C ARG A 50 -10.43 8.88 10.14
N ILE A 51 -11.69 8.84 9.76
CA ILE A 51 -12.23 9.47 8.56
C ILE A 51 -12.86 10.83 8.93
N PRO A 52 -12.29 11.96 8.48
CA PRO A 52 -12.88 13.27 8.72
C PRO A 52 -14.27 13.42 8.10
N GLU A 53 -15.18 14.14 8.75
CA GLU A 53 -16.53 14.43 8.22
C GLU A 53 -16.54 14.99 6.79
N ARG A 54 -15.50 15.75 6.40
CA ARG A 54 -15.36 16.35 5.06
C ARG A 54 -15.02 15.35 3.95
N VAL A 55 -14.69 14.10 4.27
CA VAL A 55 -14.32 13.06 3.31
C VAL A 55 -15.45 12.05 3.23
N GLU A 56 -16.06 11.93 2.05
CA GLU A 56 -17.25 11.08 1.88
C GLU A 56 -16.95 9.72 1.26
N LYS A 57 -15.93 9.60 0.40
CA LYS A 57 -15.64 8.37 -0.34
C LYS A 57 -14.26 7.82 -0.01
N ILE A 58 -14.20 6.69 0.67
CA ILE A 58 -12.99 6.11 1.22
C ILE A 58 -12.85 4.68 0.74
N LYS A 59 -11.72 4.39 0.09
CA LYS A 59 -11.44 3.07 -0.47
C LYS A 59 -10.28 2.43 0.30
N PRO A 60 -10.40 1.16 0.74
CA PRO A 60 -9.24 0.38 1.15
C PRO A 60 -8.43 -0.09 -0.06
N GLY A 61 -7.18 -0.47 0.16
CA GLY A 61 -6.30 -1.11 -0.82
C GLY A 61 -5.30 -2.01 -0.11
N ALA A 62 -5.48 -3.33 -0.16
CA ALA A 62 -4.54 -4.26 0.45
C ALA A 62 -3.27 -4.36 -0.40
N GLU A 63 -2.12 -4.06 0.20
CA GLU A 63 -0.83 -4.09 -0.47
C GLU A 63 0.12 -5.06 0.25
N ILE A 64 0.80 -5.89 -0.51
CA ILE A 64 2.01 -6.54 -0.02
C ILE A 64 3.12 -5.49 0.07
N SER A 65 3.81 -5.47 1.21
CA SER A 65 4.80 -4.45 1.54
C SER A 65 6.14 -5.09 1.84
N ALA A 66 7.19 -4.71 1.10
CA ALA A 66 8.54 -5.18 1.31
C ALA A 66 9.21 -4.43 2.47
N VAL A 67 9.79 -5.19 3.41
CA VAL A 67 10.59 -4.67 4.52
C VAL A 67 12.06 -4.73 4.13
N ILE A 68 12.72 -3.58 4.10
CA ILE A 68 14.12 -3.47 3.67
C ILE A 68 15.05 -3.87 4.83
N GLY A 69 15.95 -4.80 4.56
CA GLY A 69 16.97 -5.30 5.48
C GLY A 69 18.34 -4.67 5.28
N ASP A 70 18.69 -4.35 4.04
CA ASP A 70 19.98 -3.77 3.69
C ASP A 70 19.84 -2.46 2.92
N LYS A 71 20.79 -1.56 3.14
CA LYS A 71 20.80 -0.27 2.46
C LYS A 71 21.13 -0.42 0.98
N ILE A 72 20.28 0.14 0.13
CA ILE A 72 20.45 0.15 -1.33
C ILE A 72 20.14 1.52 -1.94
N TYR A 73 20.78 1.83 -3.07
CA TYR A 73 20.56 3.03 -3.87
C TYR A 73 21.09 2.78 -5.28
N GLU A 74 20.29 3.10 -6.30
CA GLU A 74 20.61 2.77 -7.70
C GLU A 74 20.91 1.28 -7.89
N ALA A 75 20.20 0.42 -7.14
CA ALA A 75 20.37 -1.02 -7.20
C ALA A 75 19.76 -1.59 -8.48
N ASP A 76 20.33 -2.69 -8.98
CA ASP A 76 19.65 -3.54 -9.94
C ASP A 76 18.62 -4.46 -9.26
N ASP A 77 17.87 -5.22 -10.05
CA ASP A 77 16.76 -6.05 -9.54
C ASP A 77 17.27 -7.17 -8.61
N ALA A 78 18.46 -7.72 -8.86
CA ALA A 78 19.04 -8.76 -8.01
C ALA A 78 19.49 -8.17 -6.67
N GLU A 79 20.17 -7.03 -6.69
CA GLU A 79 20.56 -6.29 -5.48
C GLU A 79 19.32 -5.85 -4.67
N ALA A 80 18.28 -5.39 -5.36
CA ALA A 80 17.02 -5.00 -4.74
C ALA A 80 16.32 -6.19 -4.07
N TRP A 81 16.26 -7.34 -4.73
CA TRP A 81 15.70 -8.56 -4.14
C TRP A 81 16.49 -9.01 -2.91
N GLU A 82 17.82 -9.01 -2.98
CA GLU A 82 18.68 -9.41 -1.86
C GLU A 82 18.49 -8.52 -0.63
N ALA A 83 18.29 -7.21 -0.83
CA ALA A 83 18.10 -6.26 0.25
C ALA A 83 16.75 -6.40 0.99
N ILE A 84 15.78 -7.13 0.45
CA ILE A 84 14.50 -7.38 1.13
C ILE A 84 14.72 -8.41 2.25
N LYS A 85 14.26 -8.06 3.46
CA LYS A 85 14.28 -8.93 4.65
C LYS A 85 13.04 -9.80 4.75
N GLY A 86 11.90 -9.29 4.28
CA GLY A 86 10.62 -9.94 4.42
C GLY A 86 9.47 -9.09 3.93
N PHE A 87 8.25 -9.57 4.17
CA PHE A 87 7.02 -8.96 3.68
C PHE A 87 5.98 -8.82 4.79
N THR A 88 5.26 -7.71 4.74
CA THR A 88 4.12 -7.40 5.61
C THR A 88 2.94 -6.94 4.74
N ILE A 89 1.85 -6.53 5.39
CA ILE A 89 0.65 -6.02 4.75
C ILE A 89 0.50 -4.55 5.13
N SER A 90 0.21 -3.71 4.15
CA SER A 90 -0.29 -2.35 4.38
C SER A 90 -1.67 -2.17 3.75
N ASN A 91 -2.44 -1.22 4.29
CA ASN A 91 -3.70 -0.78 3.71
C ASN A 91 -3.54 0.65 3.17
N ASP A 92 -3.53 0.81 1.85
CA ASP A 92 -3.39 2.09 1.16
C ASP A 92 -4.74 2.82 1.04
N VAL A 93 -5.19 3.36 2.17
CA VAL A 93 -6.51 4.00 2.27
C VAL A 93 -6.55 5.27 1.43
N THR A 94 -7.57 5.38 0.58
CA THR A 94 -7.71 6.47 -0.39
C THR A 94 -8.94 7.32 -0.10
N ALA A 95 -8.74 8.61 0.18
CA ALA A 95 -9.84 9.59 0.28
C ALA A 95 -10.17 10.19 -1.10
N SER A 96 -11.25 9.74 -1.72
CA SER A 96 -11.72 10.25 -3.02
C SER A 96 -12.91 11.22 -2.89
N GLY A 97 -13.26 11.89 -3.98
CA GLY A 97 -14.40 12.83 -4.03
C GLY A 97 -13.98 14.30 -4.00
N ASP A 98 -14.92 15.20 -3.70
CA ASP A 98 -14.69 16.65 -3.73
C ASP A 98 -14.24 17.16 -2.36
N TRP A 99 -12.93 17.21 -2.13
CA TRP A 99 -12.34 17.74 -0.91
C TRP A 99 -10.89 18.23 -1.18
N PRO A 100 -10.29 19.06 -0.31
CA PRO A 100 -9.05 19.78 -0.63
C PRO A 100 -7.79 18.95 -0.92
N GLY A 101 -7.78 17.64 -0.73
CA GLY A 101 -6.64 16.77 -1.08
C GLY A 101 -6.91 15.86 -2.27
N TRP A 102 -8.11 15.92 -2.87
CA TRP A 102 -8.35 15.35 -4.19
C TRP A 102 -7.77 16.27 -5.26
N SER A 103 -7.41 15.71 -6.42
CA SER A 103 -6.90 16.51 -7.54
C SER A 103 -8.04 17.26 -8.24
N ASP A 104 -7.84 18.54 -8.53
CA ASP A 104 -8.76 19.35 -9.32
C ASP A 104 -8.73 18.87 -10.79
N PRO A 105 -9.86 18.39 -11.34
CA PRO A 105 -9.91 17.92 -12.72
C PRO A 105 -9.58 19.01 -13.76
N ASP A 106 -9.80 20.29 -13.43
CA ASP A 106 -9.56 21.43 -14.33
C ASP A 106 -8.15 22.03 -14.17
N HIS A 107 -7.51 21.84 -13.01
CA HIS A 107 -6.17 22.37 -12.69
C HIS A 107 -5.09 21.29 -12.45
N GLY A 108 -5.33 20.05 -12.87
CA GLY A 108 -4.35 18.96 -12.75
C GLY A 108 -3.99 18.64 -11.29
N MET A 109 -2.74 18.26 -11.04
CA MET A 109 -2.27 17.82 -9.72
C MET A 109 -2.06 18.99 -8.74
N VAL A 110 -3.11 19.71 -8.39
CA VAL A 110 -3.04 20.84 -7.43
C VAL A 110 -2.57 20.38 -6.05
N THR A 111 -2.84 19.13 -5.69
CA THR A 111 -2.65 18.56 -4.35
C THR A 111 -1.73 17.33 -4.35
N GLY A 112 -1.18 16.94 -5.52
CA GLY A 112 -0.37 15.74 -5.67
C GLY A 112 -1.12 14.49 -5.21
N VAL A 113 -0.51 13.71 -4.32
CA VAL A 113 -1.12 12.50 -3.71
C VAL A 113 -1.85 12.81 -2.41
N GLY A 114 -2.33 14.04 -2.19
CA GLY A 114 -2.98 14.46 -0.93
C GLY A 114 -4.04 13.49 -0.41
N TYR A 115 -4.70 12.78 -1.32
CA TYR A 115 -5.68 11.74 -1.04
C TYR A 115 -5.18 10.45 -0.39
N LYS A 116 -3.86 10.29 -0.27
CA LYS A 116 -3.18 9.21 0.44
C LYS A 116 -2.57 9.63 1.77
N LEU A 117 -2.55 10.93 2.07
CA LEU A 117 -1.69 11.49 3.14
C LEU A 117 -2.43 11.81 4.44
N LEU A 118 -3.71 11.44 4.57
CA LEU A 118 -4.46 11.73 5.80
C LEU A 118 -3.86 10.95 6.98
N PRO A 119 -3.98 11.49 8.21
CA PRO A 119 -3.63 10.72 9.40
C PRO A 119 -4.39 9.40 9.42
N THR A 120 -3.75 8.32 9.89
CA THR A 120 -4.29 6.94 9.98
C THR A 120 -4.62 6.23 8.66
N PHE A 121 -4.26 6.79 7.49
CA PHE A 121 -4.62 6.21 6.17
C PHE A 121 -3.58 5.23 5.59
N SER A 122 -2.56 4.87 6.35
CA SER A 122 -1.62 3.82 5.98
C SER A 122 -1.42 2.81 7.11
N PRO A 123 -2.48 2.07 7.51
CA PRO A 123 -2.32 0.95 8.43
C PRO A 123 -1.28 -0.05 7.93
N ILE A 124 -0.54 -0.64 8.87
CA ILE A 124 0.47 -1.66 8.58
C ILE A 124 0.43 -2.76 9.63
N LEU A 125 0.61 -4.01 9.19
CA LEU A 125 0.72 -5.14 10.09
C LEU A 125 2.07 -5.10 10.82
N SER A 126 2.04 -5.19 12.15
CA SER A 126 3.26 -5.09 12.97
C SER A 126 4.26 -6.21 12.69
N ASP A 127 3.76 -7.41 12.41
CA ASP A 127 4.56 -8.57 12.06
C ASP A 127 4.86 -8.59 10.56
N TYR A 128 5.98 -9.22 10.21
CA TYR A 128 6.33 -9.52 8.82
C TYR A 128 6.87 -10.96 8.74
N VAL A 129 6.68 -11.58 7.57
CA VAL A 129 7.24 -12.90 7.28
C VAL A 129 8.62 -12.74 6.65
N GLU A 130 9.58 -13.57 7.03
CA GLU A 130 10.91 -13.57 6.40
C GLU A 130 10.81 -13.89 4.90
N LYS A 131 11.67 -13.24 4.10
CA LYS A 131 11.74 -13.45 2.65
C LYS A 131 12.06 -14.91 2.35
N LYS A 132 11.32 -15.50 1.42
CA LYS A 132 11.57 -16.83 0.82
C LYS A 132 12.06 -16.69 -0.61
N ASP A 133 12.02 -17.78 -1.38
CA ASP A 133 12.25 -17.74 -2.82
C ASP A 133 11.25 -16.78 -3.51
N SER A 134 11.68 -16.11 -4.58
CA SER A 134 10.83 -15.13 -5.27
C SER A 134 9.55 -15.74 -5.82
N LEU A 135 9.61 -16.99 -6.27
CA LEU A 135 8.46 -17.70 -6.85
C LEU A 135 7.32 -17.91 -5.85
N GLU A 136 7.60 -17.83 -4.55
CA GLU A 136 6.59 -17.95 -3.49
C GLU A 136 5.65 -16.73 -3.43
N TYR A 137 5.96 -15.65 -4.16
CA TYR A 137 5.20 -14.39 -4.13
C TYR A 137 4.49 -14.08 -5.46
N ASP A 138 4.61 -14.94 -6.46
CA ASP A 138 4.12 -14.67 -7.82
C ASP A 138 2.60 -14.84 -7.97
N ASP A 139 1.92 -15.59 -7.08
CA ASP A 139 0.48 -15.87 -7.19
C ASP A 139 -0.19 -16.04 -5.82
N LEU A 140 0.02 -15.06 -4.94
CA LEU A 140 -0.59 -15.02 -3.62
C LEU A 140 -1.98 -14.39 -3.71
N SER A 141 -2.97 -15.03 -3.08
CA SER A 141 -4.29 -14.42 -2.93
C SER A 141 -4.22 -13.15 -2.09
N VAL A 142 -4.85 -12.07 -2.58
CA VAL A 142 -5.01 -10.78 -1.92
C VAL A 142 -6.50 -10.49 -1.75
N GLU A 143 -6.96 -10.30 -0.52
CA GLU A 143 -8.36 -10.06 -0.21
C GLU A 143 -8.52 -8.81 0.68
N VAL A 144 -9.59 -8.05 0.42
CA VAL A 144 -10.08 -7.01 1.34
C VAL A 144 -11.51 -7.35 1.73
N ARG A 145 -11.80 -7.32 3.03
CA ARG A 145 -13.16 -7.37 3.57
C ARG A 145 -13.54 -6.07 4.25
N VAL A 146 -14.76 -5.61 3.99
CA VAL A 146 -15.39 -4.49 4.68
C VAL A 146 -16.64 -5.03 5.37
N ASP A 147 -16.69 -4.95 6.70
CA ASP A 147 -17.73 -5.56 7.53
C ASP A 147 -18.04 -7.02 7.14
N ASP A 148 -16.99 -7.84 7.11
CA ASP A 148 -17.00 -9.27 6.71
C ASP A 148 -17.42 -9.57 5.26
N LYS A 149 -17.68 -8.55 4.43
CA LYS A 149 -18.01 -8.73 3.01
C LYS A 149 -16.76 -8.51 2.17
N VAL A 150 -16.47 -9.46 1.29
CA VAL A 150 -15.37 -9.35 0.32
C VAL A 150 -15.61 -8.13 -0.58
N ALA A 151 -14.73 -7.14 -0.45
CA ALA A 151 -14.72 -5.91 -1.22
C ALA A 151 -13.75 -6.03 -2.42
N VAL A 152 -12.61 -6.69 -2.23
CA VAL A 152 -11.59 -6.99 -3.26
C VAL A 152 -11.16 -8.44 -3.12
N SER A 153 -10.94 -9.12 -4.24
CA SER A 153 -10.34 -10.45 -4.32
C SER A 153 -9.49 -10.50 -5.58
N GLY A 154 -8.17 -10.50 -5.43
CA GLY A 154 -7.20 -10.52 -6.53
C GLY A 154 -6.00 -11.41 -6.22
N SER A 155 -4.96 -11.31 -7.04
CA SER A 155 -3.71 -12.06 -6.86
C SER A 155 -2.48 -11.22 -7.20
N THR A 156 -1.35 -11.48 -6.53
CA THR A 156 -0.06 -10.89 -6.92
C THR A 156 0.39 -11.28 -8.34
N SER A 157 -0.21 -12.32 -8.95
CA SER A 157 0.04 -12.65 -10.36
C SER A 157 -0.47 -11.59 -11.35
N GLU A 158 -1.29 -10.67 -10.86
CA GLU A 158 -1.80 -9.53 -11.62
C GLU A 158 -0.83 -8.32 -11.59
N MET A 159 0.30 -8.42 -10.88
CA MET A 159 1.35 -7.38 -10.88
C MET A 159 1.92 -7.18 -12.30
N ALA A 160 2.01 -5.92 -12.71
CA ALA A 160 2.59 -5.48 -13.98
C ALA A 160 4.13 -5.40 -13.93
N PHE A 161 4.71 -5.37 -12.73
CA PHE A 161 6.14 -5.35 -12.46
C PHE A 161 6.44 -6.39 -11.38
N SER A 162 7.59 -7.07 -11.46
CA SER A 162 8.03 -7.92 -10.37
C SER A 162 8.36 -7.11 -9.12
N ILE A 163 8.32 -7.77 -7.95
CA ILE A 163 8.70 -7.16 -6.67
C ILE A 163 10.12 -6.57 -6.72
N ALA A 164 11.04 -7.30 -7.34
CA ALA A 164 12.42 -6.88 -7.51
C ALA A 164 12.53 -5.59 -8.35
N GLU A 165 11.84 -5.52 -9.49
CA GLU A 165 11.79 -4.32 -10.34
C GLU A 165 11.21 -3.11 -9.59
N MET A 166 10.17 -3.33 -8.77
CA MET A 166 9.54 -2.26 -7.99
C MET A 166 10.46 -1.69 -6.90
N VAL A 167 11.15 -2.56 -6.15
CA VAL A 167 12.11 -2.12 -5.11
C VAL A 167 13.35 -1.50 -5.75
N SER A 168 13.83 -2.06 -6.86
CA SER A 168 14.90 -1.49 -7.70
C SER A 168 14.54 -0.09 -8.17
N PHE A 169 13.35 0.10 -8.73
CA PHE A 169 12.81 1.41 -9.13
C PHE A 169 12.79 2.40 -7.95
N ALA A 170 12.23 1.99 -6.80
CA ALA A 170 12.18 2.85 -5.61
C ALA A 170 13.59 3.28 -5.17
N SER A 171 14.57 2.35 -5.21
CA SER A 171 15.98 2.61 -4.85
C SER A 171 16.70 3.58 -5.80
N ASN A 172 16.27 3.65 -7.06
CA ASN A 172 16.78 4.59 -8.07
C ASN A 172 16.20 5.99 -7.90
N VAL A 173 15.07 6.14 -7.21
CA VAL A 173 14.45 7.43 -6.89
C VAL A 173 14.91 7.94 -5.53
N CYS A 174 14.97 7.07 -4.52
CA CYS A 174 15.42 7.41 -3.18
C CYS A 174 16.18 6.25 -2.53
N LYS A 175 17.21 6.58 -1.75
CA LYS A 175 17.99 5.58 -1.02
C LYS A 175 17.14 4.87 0.03
N LEU A 176 17.10 3.55 -0.01
CA LEU A 176 16.44 2.70 0.97
C LEU A 176 17.46 2.26 2.04
N HIS A 177 17.03 2.22 3.29
CA HIS A 177 17.81 1.81 4.45
C HIS A 177 17.15 0.63 5.15
N GLU A 178 17.90 -0.07 6.00
CA GLU A 178 17.32 -1.06 6.90
C GLU A 178 16.16 -0.45 7.71
N GLY A 179 15.02 -1.13 7.73
CA GLY A 179 13.80 -0.69 8.41
C GLY A 179 12.88 0.19 7.57
N ASP A 180 13.26 0.55 6.34
CA ASP A 180 12.33 1.16 5.39
C ASP A 180 11.30 0.14 4.89
N VAL A 181 10.12 0.63 4.47
CA VAL A 181 9.04 -0.16 3.89
C VAL A 181 8.72 0.35 2.50
N VAL A 182 8.51 -0.57 1.55
CA VAL A 182 8.04 -0.26 0.19
C VAL A 182 6.75 -1.02 -0.07
N ALA A 183 5.62 -0.31 -0.16
CA ALA A 183 4.36 -0.93 -0.57
C ALA A 183 4.21 -0.98 -2.08
N LEU A 184 3.68 -2.12 -2.55
CA LEU A 184 3.84 -2.57 -3.93
C LEU A 184 2.56 -2.45 -4.76
N GLY A 185 1.55 -1.74 -4.26
CA GLY A 185 0.24 -1.59 -4.89
C GLY A 185 -0.77 -2.67 -4.52
N ASP A 186 -1.99 -2.44 -4.97
CA ASP A 186 -3.15 -3.29 -4.73
C ASP A 186 -3.86 -3.71 -6.05
N PRO A 187 -4.57 -4.85 -6.05
CA PRO A 187 -5.13 -5.47 -7.25
C PRO A 187 -6.40 -4.80 -7.80
N GLY A 188 -7.00 -3.78 -7.19
CA GLY A 188 -8.11 -3.10 -7.86
C GLY A 188 -9.11 -2.39 -6.96
N ASN A 189 -10.11 -1.78 -7.62
CA ASN A 189 -11.12 -1.02 -6.93
C ASN A 189 -12.04 -1.90 -6.05
N PRO A 190 -12.28 -1.50 -4.80
CA PRO A 190 -13.18 -2.22 -3.93
C PRO A 190 -14.64 -2.05 -4.37
N THR A 191 -15.39 -3.15 -4.29
CA THR A 191 -16.85 -3.13 -4.50
C THR A 191 -17.61 -2.56 -3.30
N HIS A 192 -16.98 -2.50 -2.12
CA HIS A 192 -17.52 -1.91 -0.90
C HIS A 192 -16.49 -0.93 -0.29
N ASN A 193 -16.93 0.31 -0.03
CA ASN A 193 -16.09 1.37 0.52
C ASN A 193 -16.14 1.40 2.06
N LEU A 194 -15.27 2.19 2.68
CA LEU A 194 -15.24 2.40 4.14
C LEU A 194 -16.21 3.49 4.62
N ASP A 195 -17.01 4.06 3.73
CA ASP A 195 -17.83 5.26 3.96
C ASP A 195 -18.68 5.13 5.24
N ASP A 196 -19.37 4.00 5.40
CA ASP A 196 -20.23 3.69 6.54
C ASP A 196 -19.87 2.35 7.19
N ALA A 197 -18.60 1.93 7.07
CA ALA A 197 -18.13 0.66 7.58
C ALA A 197 -17.75 0.76 9.06
N ASP A 198 -17.82 -0.37 9.79
CA ASP A 198 -17.32 -0.49 11.15
C ASP A 198 -15.86 -0.99 11.17
N SER A 199 -15.46 -1.79 10.17
CA SER A 199 -14.12 -2.38 10.11
C SER A 199 -13.68 -2.74 8.69
N VAL A 200 -12.35 -2.83 8.51
CA VAL A 200 -11.72 -3.36 7.30
C VAL A 200 -10.64 -4.39 7.67
N SER A 201 -10.58 -5.47 6.91
CA SER A 201 -9.54 -6.50 7.00
C SER A 201 -8.86 -6.69 5.65
N CYS A 202 -7.54 -6.63 5.62
CA CYS A 202 -6.69 -6.89 4.45
C CYS A 202 -5.90 -8.17 4.71
N SER A 203 -6.04 -9.16 3.83
CA SER A 203 -5.42 -10.48 4.02
C SER A 203 -4.62 -10.86 2.78
N ILE A 204 -3.40 -11.35 3.00
CA ILE A 204 -2.51 -11.81 1.92
C ILE A 204 -2.02 -13.21 2.28
N GLU A 205 -2.22 -14.14 1.36
CA GLU A 205 -1.86 -15.55 1.54
C GLU A 205 -0.38 -15.69 1.97
N GLY A 206 -0.15 -16.48 3.01
CA GLY A 206 1.19 -16.74 3.53
C GLY A 206 1.87 -15.56 4.25
N VAL A 207 1.27 -14.36 4.25
CA VAL A 207 1.79 -13.16 4.94
C VAL A 207 1.03 -12.89 6.23
N GLY A 208 -0.31 -12.79 6.18
CA GLY A 208 -1.12 -12.53 7.38
C GLY A 208 -2.45 -11.83 7.10
N GLU A 209 -2.97 -11.16 8.13
CA GLU A 209 -4.20 -10.38 8.10
C GLU A 209 -4.03 -9.11 8.94
N LEU A 210 -4.38 -7.96 8.37
CA LEU A 210 -4.35 -6.63 8.96
C LEU A 210 -5.79 -6.14 9.12
N THR A 211 -6.25 -5.93 10.36
CA THR A 211 -7.61 -5.46 10.63
C THR A 211 -7.60 -4.14 11.40
N ASN A 212 -8.41 -3.19 10.96
CA ASN A 212 -8.56 -1.89 11.61
C ASN A 212 -10.04 -1.50 11.74
N PRO A 213 -10.50 -1.01 12.90
CA PRO A 213 -11.81 -0.39 13.04
C PRO A 213 -11.85 0.96 12.31
N ILE A 214 -13.06 1.41 11.95
CA ILE A 214 -13.28 2.70 11.31
C ILE A 214 -13.93 3.67 12.31
N GLU A 215 -13.46 4.91 12.36
CA GLU A 215 -13.99 5.96 13.24
C GLU A 215 -14.23 7.25 12.42
N ARG A 216 -15.45 7.79 12.46
CA ARG A 216 -15.75 9.12 11.89
C ARG A 216 -15.37 10.22 12.89
N VAL A 217 -14.64 11.25 12.43
CA VAL A 217 -14.09 12.34 13.27
C VAL A 217 -14.30 13.75 12.71
#